data_AF-A0A2J6Q9U8-F1
#
_entry.id   AF-A0A2J6Q9U8-F1
#
_cell.length_a   1.000
_cell.length_b   1.000
_cell.length_c   1.000
_cell.angle_alpha   90.00
_cell.angle_beta   90.00
_cell.angle_gamma   90.00
#
_symmetry.space_group_name_H-M   'P 1'
#
loop_
_entity.id
_entity.type
_entity.pdbx_description
1 polymer ?
#
loop_
_entity_poly.entity_id
_entity_poly.type
_entity_poly.pdbx_seq_one_letter_code
_entity_poly.pdbx_strand_id
1 'polypeptide(L)'
;MSMLVDDNANFSNVQWKSPIIKLIPDDFALSDEYATIHTTIEDALSHRSGFPRHDYAIGGNYEGQEPSLRGMVRAMRHLPLTAEPRTRFQYSNQMYGVASHVIETLTGSWLGDVLKEKIWEPLNMKATFFSTSNAEKAPEHLAEGYVYYNKKFQPVQEMDLTCVSGGGSVISNVLDYTKWLKAHLSMSGPISKAGYKAIRTARSIEDRDDAPVAFTGNSLYALGWSTGVYQGYEYFEHSGGMVAFGTELIFFPALNYGLVAFANTAVTSNWLEQALVWHLIDEHLGIPKEDRFDWNKRNQDRMQKSVEEYKNGWKEAYPNIPNPRLPTTLPVQNYMGTYFNPGYNNITIEIKDGALYANRSDATLKLDMTLEHISGDYFMAYGDSTEAPGLPFKVAAPAEFKISPEGISKTLGLAAEPEMGKDGRIWFERL
;
A
#
# COMPACT_ATOMS: atom_id res chain seq x y z
N MET A 1 0.88 -15.67 10.97
CA MET A 1 -0.49 -16.24 10.93
C MET A 1 -0.51 -17.75 10.72
N SER A 2 0.07 -18.33 9.66
CA SER A 2 0.00 -19.79 9.41
C SER A 2 0.43 -20.65 10.59
N MET A 3 1.51 -20.27 11.28
CA MET A 3 1.99 -21.02 12.45
C MET A 3 1.03 -20.97 13.64
N LEU A 4 0.22 -19.92 13.78
CA LEU A 4 -0.85 -19.85 14.80
C LEU A 4 -2.04 -20.73 14.40
N VAL A 5 -2.38 -20.78 13.10
CA VAL A 5 -3.43 -21.68 12.58
C VAL A 5 -3.04 -23.16 12.79
N ASP A 6 -1.77 -23.48 12.60
CA ASP A 6 -1.23 -24.84 12.83
C ASP A 6 -1.18 -25.19 14.33
N ASP A 7 -1.00 -24.20 15.22
CA ASP A 7 -0.94 -24.38 16.67
C ASP A 7 -2.34 -24.36 17.31
N ASN A 8 -3.12 -25.40 16.99
CA ASN A 8 -4.46 -25.57 17.53
C ASN A 8 -4.48 -25.84 19.06
N ALA A 9 -3.32 -26.16 19.66
CA ALA A 9 -3.23 -26.38 21.10
C ALA A 9 -3.31 -25.06 21.87
N ASN A 10 -2.63 -24.02 21.39
CA ASN A 10 -2.63 -22.70 22.03
C ASN A 10 -3.64 -21.72 21.40
N PHE A 11 -3.96 -21.88 20.11
CA PHE A 11 -4.76 -20.93 19.33
C PHE A 11 -5.95 -21.60 18.62
N SER A 12 -6.74 -22.40 19.36
CA SER A 12 -7.83 -23.20 18.78
C SER A 12 -8.94 -22.41 18.05
N ASN A 13 -9.09 -21.12 18.36
CA ASN A 13 -10.02 -20.20 17.70
C ASN A 13 -9.46 -19.54 16.43
N VAL A 14 -8.18 -19.75 16.11
CA VAL A 14 -7.50 -19.15 14.95
C VAL A 14 -7.49 -20.11 13.78
N GLN A 15 -8.38 -19.88 12.83
CA GLN A 15 -8.48 -20.63 11.58
C GLN A 15 -8.55 -19.65 10.42
N TRP A 16 -8.21 -20.09 9.20
CA TRP A 16 -8.25 -19.21 8.01
C TRP A 16 -9.61 -18.54 7.82
N LYS A 17 -10.69 -19.25 8.13
CA LYS A 17 -12.08 -18.75 8.05
C LYS A 17 -12.60 -18.11 9.35
N SER A 18 -11.75 -17.93 10.37
CA SER A 18 -12.15 -17.23 11.59
C SER A 18 -12.45 -15.77 11.27
N PRO A 19 -13.66 -15.26 11.61
CA PRO A 19 -13.96 -13.85 11.51
C PRO A 19 -13.03 -13.02 12.41
N ILE A 20 -12.46 -11.95 11.88
CA ILE A 20 -11.49 -11.11 12.58
C ILE A 20 -12.11 -10.48 13.83
N ILE A 21 -13.37 -10.05 13.74
CA ILE A 21 -14.12 -9.50 14.88
C ILE A 21 -14.15 -10.44 16.10
N LYS A 22 -14.08 -11.77 15.90
CA LYS A 22 -14.06 -12.73 17.03
C LYS A 22 -12.70 -12.81 17.72
N LEU A 23 -11.64 -12.31 17.10
CA LEU A 23 -10.27 -12.36 17.61
C LEU A 23 -9.86 -11.04 18.27
N ILE A 24 -10.39 -9.91 17.78
CA ILE A 24 -10.10 -8.56 18.27
C ILE A 24 -11.39 -7.70 18.35
N PRO A 25 -12.40 -8.10 19.15
CA PRO A 25 -13.75 -7.51 19.14
C PRO A 25 -13.81 -6.04 19.56
N ASP A 26 -12.87 -5.58 20.38
CA ASP A 26 -12.86 -4.21 20.91
C ASP A 26 -12.34 -3.18 19.89
N ASP A 27 -11.61 -3.65 18.88
CA ASP A 27 -10.85 -2.79 17.98
C ASP A 27 -11.31 -2.88 16.51
N PHE A 28 -11.61 -4.09 16.02
CA PHE A 28 -11.93 -4.28 14.60
C PHE A 28 -13.39 -3.92 14.30
N ALA A 29 -13.58 -2.92 13.46
CA ALA A 29 -14.85 -2.62 12.80
C ALA A 29 -14.57 -1.96 11.45
N LEU A 30 -15.42 -2.24 10.47
CA LEU A 30 -15.45 -1.56 9.17
C LEU A 30 -16.69 -0.68 9.09
N SER A 31 -16.78 0.20 8.09
CA SER A 31 -17.95 1.09 7.93
C SER A 31 -19.25 0.34 7.63
N ASP A 32 -19.17 -0.92 7.21
CA ASP A 32 -20.30 -1.81 6.95
C ASP A 32 -20.39 -2.93 7.99
N GLU A 33 -21.59 -3.16 8.51
CA GLU A 33 -21.85 -4.13 9.58
C GLU A 33 -21.64 -5.57 9.08
N TYR A 34 -22.11 -5.90 7.88
CA TYR A 34 -21.95 -7.24 7.31
C TYR A 34 -20.47 -7.55 7.10
N ALA A 35 -19.71 -6.64 6.49
CA ALA A 35 -18.28 -6.79 6.29
C ALA A 35 -17.54 -6.93 7.63
N THR A 36 -17.93 -6.17 8.66
CA THR A 36 -17.36 -6.29 10.01
C THR A 36 -17.54 -7.70 10.58
N ILE A 37 -18.75 -8.25 10.48
CA ILE A 37 -19.11 -9.55 11.05
C ILE A 37 -18.49 -10.72 10.27
N HIS A 38 -18.33 -10.57 8.95
CA HIS A 38 -18.01 -11.68 8.05
C HIS A 38 -16.61 -11.67 7.44
N THR A 39 -15.81 -10.60 7.61
CA THR A 39 -14.42 -10.59 7.14
C THR A 39 -13.56 -11.55 7.96
N THR A 40 -12.89 -12.48 7.27
CA THR A 40 -12.03 -13.50 7.89
C THR A 40 -10.54 -13.19 7.72
N ILE A 41 -9.70 -13.91 8.46
CA ILE A 41 -8.23 -13.87 8.28
C ILE A 41 -7.85 -14.10 6.80
N GLU A 42 -8.47 -15.09 6.16
CA GLU A 42 -8.20 -15.40 4.75
C GLU A 42 -8.58 -14.23 3.84
N ASP A 43 -9.70 -13.56 4.09
CA ASP A 43 -10.15 -12.43 3.26
C ASP A 43 -9.21 -11.23 3.37
N ALA A 44 -8.72 -10.93 4.57
CA ALA A 44 -7.74 -9.87 4.80
C ALA A 44 -6.40 -10.16 4.11
N LEU A 45 -5.85 -11.38 4.29
CA LEU A 45 -4.54 -11.77 3.73
C LEU A 45 -4.57 -12.06 2.23
N SER A 46 -5.74 -12.15 1.61
CA SER A 46 -5.91 -12.31 0.17
C SER A 46 -6.57 -11.11 -0.52
N HIS A 47 -6.63 -9.96 0.16
CA HIS A 47 -7.09 -8.70 -0.42
C HIS A 47 -8.49 -8.78 -1.04
N ARG A 48 -9.42 -9.46 -0.37
CA ARG A 48 -10.81 -9.64 -0.85
C ARG A 48 -11.85 -9.27 0.20
N SER A 49 -11.51 -8.34 1.09
CA SER A 49 -12.39 -7.84 2.14
C SER A 49 -13.40 -6.80 1.64
N GLY A 50 -13.19 -6.22 0.46
CA GLY A 50 -13.96 -5.07 -0.05
C GLY A 50 -13.50 -3.71 0.51
N PHE A 51 -12.45 -3.73 1.34
CA PHE A 51 -11.81 -2.56 1.90
C PHE A 51 -10.61 -2.16 1.03
N PRO A 52 -10.62 -0.97 0.40
CA PRO A 52 -9.54 -0.55 -0.48
C PRO A 52 -8.34 0.00 0.32
N ARG A 53 -7.34 0.53 -0.38
CA ARG A 53 -6.04 0.83 0.20
C ARG A 53 -6.01 1.97 1.21
N HIS A 54 -6.81 3.03 1.06
CA HIS A 54 -6.87 4.19 1.96
C HIS A 54 -5.51 4.68 2.52
N ASP A 55 -4.42 4.63 1.74
CA ASP A 55 -3.07 4.83 2.28
C ASP A 55 -2.88 6.25 2.86
N TYR A 56 -3.55 7.25 2.29
CA TYR A 56 -3.53 8.64 2.78
C TYR A 56 -4.32 8.87 4.06
N ALA A 57 -5.03 7.86 4.56
CA ALA A 57 -5.65 7.88 5.88
C ALA A 57 -4.65 7.45 6.97
N ILE A 58 -3.63 6.65 6.64
CA ILE A 58 -2.71 6.04 7.62
C ILE A 58 -1.85 7.09 8.31
N GLY A 59 -1.57 6.87 9.59
CA GLY A 59 -0.61 7.65 10.37
C GLY A 59 -1.20 8.89 11.02
N GLY A 60 -2.49 9.16 10.84
CA GLY A 60 -3.14 10.26 11.53
C GLY A 60 -3.31 10.04 13.03
N ASN A 61 -3.51 11.13 13.75
CA ASN A 61 -3.85 11.11 15.17
C ASN A 61 -5.34 10.76 15.34
N TYR A 62 -5.61 9.50 15.71
CA TYR A 62 -6.97 9.03 15.95
C TYR A 62 -7.31 9.16 17.43
N GLU A 63 -8.44 9.80 17.74
CA GLU A 63 -8.94 9.99 19.12
C GLU A 63 -7.96 10.75 20.05
N GLY A 64 -7.12 11.64 19.50
CA GLY A 64 -6.14 12.40 20.29
C GLY A 64 -4.91 11.61 20.70
N GLN A 65 -4.71 10.40 20.15
CA GLN A 65 -3.58 9.52 20.42
C GLN A 65 -2.53 9.58 19.31
N GLU A 66 -1.27 9.37 19.70
CA GLU A 66 -0.19 9.18 18.73
C GLU A 66 -0.48 8.03 17.76
N PRO A 67 0.00 8.12 16.50
CA PRO A 67 -0.24 7.10 15.49
C PRO A 67 0.21 5.71 15.97
N SER A 68 -0.68 4.73 15.88
CA SER A 68 -0.44 3.37 16.35
C SER A 68 -1.17 2.35 15.49
N LEU A 69 -0.69 1.09 15.50
CA LEU A 69 -1.34 -0.02 14.82
C LEU A 69 -2.81 -0.17 15.26
N ARG A 70 -3.05 -0.13 16.57
CA ARG A 70 -4.41 -0.19 17.15
C ARG A 70 -5.27 0.99 16.69
N GLY A 71 -4.73 2.21 16.70
CA GLY A 71 -5.42 3.41 16.23
C GLY A 71 -5.84 3.28 14.76
N MET A 72 -4.93 2.83 13.89
CA MET A 72 -5.20 2.57 12.48
C MET A 72 -6.32 1.53 12.31
N VAL A 73 -6.25 0.40 13.02
CA VAL A 73 -7.31 -0.64 12.96
C VAL A 73 -8.66 -0.08 13.40
N ARG A 74 -8.72 0.73 14.45
CA ARG A 74 -9.97 1.34 14.92
C ARG A 74 -10.50 2.36 13.91
N ALA A 75 -9.64 3.14 13.27
CA ALA A 75 -10.02 4.16 12.29
C ALA A 75 -10.70 3.57 11.04
N MET A 76 -10.48 2.29 10.71
CA MET A 76 -11.10 1.62 9.56
C MET A 76 -12.62 1.67 9.57
N ARG A 77 -13.27 1.82 10.74
CA ARG A 77 -14.74 1.98 10.84
C ARG A 77 -15.26 3.27 10.21
N HIS A 78 -14.38 4.23 9.96
CA HIS A 78 -14.69 5.53 9.37
C HIS A 78 -14.32 5.60 7.89
N LEU A 79 -13.78 4.52 7.33
CA LEU A 79 -13.30 4.46 5.95
C LEU A 79 -14.28 3.63 5.10
N PRO A 80 -14.73 4.15 3.94
CA PRO A 80 -15.77 3.50 3.15
C PRO A 80 -15.25 2.24 2.44
N LEU A 81 -16.03 1.16 2.48
CA LEU A 81 -15.85 0.06 1.53
C LEU A 81 -16.21 0.49 0.12
N THR A 82 -15.60 -0.16 -0.87
CA THR A 82 -15.87 0.09 -2.30
C THR A 82 -16.32 -1.17 -3.04
N ALA A 83 -16.37 -2.31 -2.37
CA ALA A 83 -16.95 -3.54 -2.87
C ALA A 83 -17.53 -4.38 -1.73
N GLU A 84 -18.44 -5.29 -2.07
CA GLU A 84 -18.88 -6.33 -1.15
C GLU A 84 -17.73 -7.34 -0.90
N PRO A 85 -17.63 -7.92 0.30
CA PRO A 85 -16.60 -8.91 0.59
C PRO A 85 -16.58 -10.05 -0.44
N ARG A 86 -15.38 -10.43 -0.88
CA ARG A 86 -15.07 -11.55 -1.79
C ARG A 86 -15.53 -11.38 -3.24
N THR A 87 -15.98 -10.18 -3.64
CA THR A 87 -16.40 -9.92 -5.02
C THR A 87 -15.26 -9.54 -5.96
N ARG A 88 -14.21 -8.88 -5.45
CA ARG A 88 -13.01 -8.52 -6.22
C ARG A 88 -11.77 -8.38 -5.33
N PHE A 89 -10.61 -8.39 -5.98
CA PHE A 89 -9.33 -8.07 -5.34
C PHE A 89 -9.18 -6.56 -5.14
N GLN A 90 -8.77 -6.15 -3.94
CA GLN A 90 -8.41 -4.78 -3.60
C GLN A 90 -7.27 -4.79 -2.58
N TYR A 91 -6.07 -4.43 -3.04
CA TYR A 91 -4.88 -4.40 -2.21
C TYR A 91 -5.07 -3.44 -1.02
N SER A 92 -4.82 -3.89 0.21
CA SER A 92 -4.91 -3.08 1.42
C SER A 92 -3.78 -3.37 2.41
N ASN A 93 -2.96 -2.35 2.68
CA ASN A 93 -1.91 -2.41 3.71
C ASN A 93 -2.52 -2.54 5.11
N GLN A 94 -3.65 -1.88 5.36
CA GLN A 94 -4.34 -1.93 6.66
C GLN A 94 -4.84 -3.32 6.98
N MET A 95 -5.27 -4.11 5.99
CA MET A 95 -5.68 -5.51 6.24
C MET A 95 -4.51 -6.39 6.69
N TYR A 96 -3.28 -6.09 6.26
CA TYR A 96 -2.08 -6.71 6.81
C TYR A 96 -1.74 -6.17 8.21
N GLY A 97 -1.97 -4.89 8.48
CA GLY A 97 -1.91 -4.33 9.83
C GLY A 97 -2.94 -4.95 10.79
N VAL A 98 -4.16 -5.23 10.32
CA VAL A 98 -5.16 -5.98 11.08
C VAL A 98 -4.64 -7.37 11.43
N ALA A 99 -4.00 -8.07 10.48
CA ALA A 99 -3.38 -9.36 10.76
C ALA A 99 -2.25 -9.26 11.79
N SER A 100 -1.45 -8.18 11.76
CA SER A 100 -0.49 -7.87 12.82
C SER A 100 -1.17 -7.70 14.17
N HIS A 101 -2.21 -6.87 14.25
CA HIS A 101 -2.92 -6.59 15.50
C HIS A 101 -3.55 -7.84 16.11
N VAL A 102 -4.08 -8.74 15.26
CA VAL A 102 -4.55 -10.07 15.70
C VAL A 102 -3.42 -10.88 16.31
N ILE A 103 -2.24 -10.94 15.67
CA ILE A 103 -1.09 -11.70 16.19
C ILE A 103 -0.62 -11.11 17.52
N GLU A 104 -0.47 -9.79 17.61
CA GLU A 104 -0.02 -9.11 18.83
C GLU A 104 -1.01 -9.32 19.98
N THR A 105 -2.31 -9.21 19.70
CA THR A 105 -3.38 -9.43 20.70
C THR A 105 -3.36 -10.86 21.23
N LEU A 106 -3.25 -11.86 20.36
CA LEU A 106 -3.33 -13.26 20.75
C LEU A 106 -2.06 -13.78 21.42
N THR A 107 -0.89 -13.27 21.01
CA THR A 107 0.40 -13.70 21.57
C THR A 107 0.83 -12.86 22.77
N GLY A 108 0.24 -11.67 22.96
CA GLY A 108 0.70 -10.68 23.94
C GLY A 108 2.09 -10.12 23.66
N SER A 109 2.63 -10.33 22.46
CA SER A 109 3.99 -9.97 22.06
C SER A 109 3.96 -9.06 20.84
N TRP A 110 4.90 -8.12 20.76
CA TRP A 110 5.07 -7.28 19.58
C TRP A 110 5.40 -8.12 18.34
N LEU A 111 4.84 -7.77 17.17
CA LEU A 111 4.96 -8.60 15.97
C LEU A 111 6.42 -8.85 15.57
N GLY A 112 7.29 -7.85 15.74
CA GLY A 112 8.72 -8.00 15.45
C GLY A 112 9.39 -9.10 16.28
N ASP A 113 9.01 -9.25 17.55
CA ASP A 113 9.53 -10.32 18.42
C ASP A 113 8.98 -11.69 18.00
N VAL A 114 7.70 -11.76 17.65
CA VAL A 114 7.08 -12.99 17.13
C VAL A 114 7.75 -13.43 15.83
N LEU A 115 7.98 -12.51 14.88
CA LEU A 115 8.67 -12.83 13.62
C LEU A 115 10.12 -13.26 13.87
N LYS A 116 10.80 -12.59 14.80
CA LYS A 116 12.17 -12.95 15.19
C LYS A 116 12.25 -14.38 15.74
N GLU A 117 11.45 -14.69 16.75
CA GLU A 117 11.45 -16.00 17.42
C GLU A 117 10.99 -17.11 16.48
N LYS A 118 9.90 -16.88 15.73
CA LYS A 118 9.24 -17.93 14.95
C LYS A 118 9.82 -18.13 13.56
N ILE A 119 10.46 -17.10 12.98
CA ILE A 119 10.92 -17.12 11.58
C ILE A 119 12.41 -16.83 11.46
N TRP A 120 12.86 -15.65 11.93
CA TRP A 120 14.20 -15.18 11.61
C TRP A 120 15.30 -15.96 12.34
N GLU A 121 15.13 -16.25 13.63
CA GLU A 121 16.10 -17.06 14.38
C GLU A 121 16.20 -18.50 13.85
N PRO A 122 15.10 -19.24 13.61
CA PRO A 122 15.16 -20.58 13.00
C PRO A 122 15.84 -20.61 11.62
N LEU A 123 15.72 -19.52 10.85
CA LEU A 123 16.33 -19.40 9.52
C LEU A 123 17.70 -18.72 9.56
N ASN A 124 18.20 -18.35 10.74
CA ASN A 124 19.46 -17.64 10.92
C ASN A 124 19.52 -16.30 10.13
N MET A 125 18.39 -15.58 10.06
CA MET A 125 18.26 -14.25 9.46
C MET A 125 18.62 -13.17 10.49
N LYS A 126 19.92 -13.01 10.76
CA LYS A 126 20.45 -12.18 11.86
C LYS A 126 20.39 -10.68 11.61
N ALA A 127 20.28 -10.28 10.35
CA ALA A 127 20.28 -8.89 9.89
C ALA A 127 18.91 -8.54 9.30
N THR A 128 17.86 -8.97 10.01
CA THR A 128 16.46 -8.72 9.69
C THR A 128 15.76 -8.15 10.92
N PHE A 129 15.06 -7.04 10.74
CA PHE A 129 14.50 -6.22 11.81
C PHE A 129 13.06 -5.81 11.48
N PHE A 130 12.32 -5.37 12.50
CA PHE A 130 10.94 -4.88 12.37
C PHE A 130 10.77 -3.40 12.72
N SER A 131 11.88 -2.70 12.98
CA SER A 131 11.87 -1.26 13.22
C SER A 131 13.23 -0.65 12.87
N THR A 132 13.21 0.59 12.41
CA THR A 132 14.42 1.37 12.10
C THR A 132 15.30 1.50 13.33
N SER A 133 14.72 1.75 14.51
CA SER A 133 15.49 1.85 15.76
C SER A 133 16.26 0.56 16.09
N ASN A 134 15.72 -0.62 15.77
CA ASN A 134 16.43 -1.88 15.97
C ASN A 134 17.54 -2.06 14.94
N ALA A 135 17.28 -1.68 13.68
CA ALA A 135 18.28 -1.75 12.60
C ALA A 135 19.46 -0.80 12.84
N GLU A 136 19.22 0.43 13.31
CA GLU A 136 20.26 1.43 13.61
C GLU A 136 21.20 1.01 14.76
N LYS A 137 20.68 0.23 15.72
CA LYS A 137 21.46 -0.29 16.87
C LYS A 137 22.23 -1.56 16.54
N ALA A 138 21.95 -2.16 15.38
CA ALA A 138 22.57 -3.40 14.98
C ALA A 138 24.01 -3.16 14.48
N PRO A 139 24.90 -4.17 14.50
CA PRO A 139 26.26 -4.04 13.97
C PRO A 139 26.32 -3.89 12.44
N GLU A 140 25.22 -4.14 11.74
CA GLU A 140 25.09 -4.00 10.29
C GLU A 140 24.96 -2.53 9.85
N HIS A 141 25.32 -2.27 8.60
CA HIS A 141 25.13 -0.94 8.02
C HIS A 141 23.74 -0.82 7.42
N LEU A 142 22.92 0.09 7.97
CA LEU A 142 21.63 0.46 7.39
C LEU A 142 21.87 1.25 6.10
N ALA A 143 21.18 0.87 5.02
CA ALA A 143 21.28 1.57 3.74
C ALA A 143 20.58 2.94 3.83
N GLU A 144 21.22 3.98 3.32
CA GLU A 144 20.57 5.27 3.14
C GLU A 144 19.65 5.22 1.90
N GLY A 145 18.43 5.74 2.03
CA GLY A 145 17.45 5.82 0.94
C GLY A 145 17.62 7.09 0.11
N TYR A 146 17.32 7.03 -1.19
CA TYR A 146 17.46 8.17 -2.10
C TYR A 146 16.24 8.42 -2.99
N VAL A 147 16.04 9.69 -3.36
CA VAL A 147 15.16 10.10 -4.46
C VAL A 147 15.99 10.72 -5.58
N TYR A 148 15.67 10.40 -6.84
CA TYR A 148 16.27 11.08 -7.99
C TYR A 148 15.44 12.32 -8.35
N TYR A 149 15.90 13.49 -7.89
CA TYR A 149 15.21 14.76 -8.08
C TYR A 149 16.17 15.84 -8.60
N ASN A 150 15.71 16.70 -9.51
CA ASN A 150 16.54 17.77 -10.11
C ASN A 150 17.91 17.27 -10.64
N LYS A 151 17.91 16.10 -11.30
CA LYS A 151 19.09 15.44 -11.89
C LYS A 151 20.15 14.99 -10.87
N LYS A 152 19.80 14.86 -9.59
CA LYS A 152 20.69 14.38 -8.53
C LYS A 152 19.98 13.39 -7.62
N PHE A 153 20.74 12.47 -7.02
CA PHE A 153 20.23 11.68 -5.89
C PHE A 153 20.27 12.55 -4.63
N GLN A 154 19.15 12.61 -3.93
CA GLN A 154 19.02 13.31 -2.65
C GLN A 154 18.64 12.27 -1.59
N PRO A 155 19.28 12.29 -0.42
CA PRO A 155 18.95 11.36 0.65
C PRO A 155 17.54 11.63 1.14
N VAL A 156 16.85 10.57 1.53
CA VAL A 156 15.50 10.59 2.07
C VAL A 156 15.52 9.96 3.46
N GLN A 157 14.86 10.60 4.41
CA GLN A 157 14.73 10.05 5.75
C GLN A 157 13.85 8.80 5.75
N GLU A 158 14.20 7.80 6.55
CA GLU A 158 13.40 6.60 6.73
C GLU A 158 11.99 6.94 7.27
N MET A 159 10.98 6.27 6.73
CA MET A 159 9.61 6.45 7.18
C MET A 159 9.37 5.75 8.51
N ASP A 160 8.56 6.35 9.39
CA ASP A 160 8.02 5.64 10.54
C ASP A 160 6.85 4.75 10.11
N LEU A 161 7.11 3.45 9.99
CA LEU A 161 6.13 2.44 9.60
C LEU A 161 5.54 1.69 10.80
N THR A 162 5.69 2.21 12.02
CA THR A 162 5.21 1.52 13.24
C THR A 162 3.70 1.24 13.20
N CYS A 163 2.90 2.19 12.67
CA CYS A 163 1.44 2.02 12.52
C CYS A 163 1.05 1.10 11.36
N VAL A 164 1.89 0.97 10.33
CA VAL A 164 1.67 0.08 9.17
C VAL A 164 1.97 -1.37 9.55
N SER A 165 3.00 -1.60 10.38
CA SER A 165 3.38 -2.90 10.92
C SER A 165 3.54 -3.96 9.81
N GLY A 166 2.71 -5.01 9.80
CA GLY A 166 2.81 -6.13 8.86
C GLY A 166 2.55 -5.75 7.40
N GLY A 167 2.08 -4.52 7.14
CA GLY A 167 1.94 -3.98 5.79
C GLY A 167 3.26 -3.53 5.13
N GLY A 168 4.39 -3.44 5.87
CA GLY A 168 5.66 -3.05 5.24
C GLY A 168 6.88 -2.79 6.13
N SER A 169 6.86 -3.06 7.43
CA SER A 169 7.90 -2.60 8.37
C SER A 169 9.17 -3.47 8.45
N VAL A 170 9.31 -4.51 7.62
CA VAL A 170 10.49 -5.40 7.68
C VAL A 170 11.68 -4.72 6.99
N ILE A 171 12.81 -4.65 7.70
CA ILE A 171 14.10 -4.16 7.19
C ILE A 171 15.06 -5.35 7.12
N SER A 172 15.69 -5.58 5.97
CA SER A 172 16.56 -6.76 5.80
C SER A 172 17.60 -6.55 4.69
N ASN A 173 18.29 -7.64 4.32
CA ASN A 173 19.19 -7.71 3.18
C ASN A 173 18.92 -8.97 2.34
N VAL A 174 19.48 -8.98 1.13
CA VAL A 174 19.31 -10.08 0.17
C VAL A 174 19.86 -11.42 0.68
N LEU A 175 20.87 -11.44 1.56
CA LEU A 175 21.46 -12.68 2.09
C LEU A 175 20.50 -13.38 3.06
N ASP A 176 19.82 -12.62 3.91
CA ASP A 176 18.81 -13.13 4.82
C ASP A 176 17.54 -13.52 4.07
N TYR A 177 17.05 -12.68 3.16
CA TYR A 177 15.89 -13.02 2.35
C TYR A 177 16.14 -14.21 1.42
N THR A 178 17.38 -14.48 1.02
CA THR A 178 17.72 -15.73 0.30
C THR A 178 17.52 -16.97 1.19
N LYS A 179 17.69 -16.87 2.52
CA LYS A 179 17.39 -17.98 3.46
C LYS A 179 15.88 -18.21 3.53
N TRP A 180 15.09 -17.14 3.60
CA TRP A 180 13.64 -17.19 3.51
C TRP A 180 13.15 -17.83 2.20
N LEU A 181 13.72 -17.38 1.09
CA LEU A 181 13.44 -17.90 -0.25
C LEU A 181 13.75 -19.40 -0.36
N LYS A 182 14.91 -19.84 0.18
CA LYS A 182 15.27 -21.26 0.23
C LYS A 182 14.25 -22.08 1.02
N ALA A 183 13.80 -21.59 2.18
CA ALA A 183 12.77 -22.26 2.99
C ALA A 183 11.45 -22.40 2.22
N HIS A 184 11.06 -21.37 1.47
CA HIS A 184 9.93 -21.46 0.54
C HIS A 184 10.15 -22.55 -0.52
N LEU A 185 11.25 -22.50 -1.28
CA LEU A 185 11.52 -23.47 -2.35
C LEU A 185 11.50 -24.93 -1.85
N SER A 186 12.11 -25.18 -0.69
CA SER A 186 12.17 -26.53 -0.08
C SER A 186 10.92 -26.91 0.72
N MET A 187 10.03 -25.94 1.01
CA MET A 187 8.96 -26.06 2.01
C MET A 187 9.48 -26.59 3.36
N SER A 188 10.69 -26.16 3.76
CA SER A 188 11.29 -26.52 5.04
C SER A 188 10.87 -25.56 6.14
N GLY A 189 10.96 -26.00 7.40
CA GLY A 189 10.60 -25.19 8.56
C GLY A 189 11.20 -23.78 8.55
N PRO A 190 10.58 -22.83 9.26
CA PRO A 190 9.69 -23.09 10.40
C PRO A 190 8.20 -23.24 10.06
N ILE A 191 7.78 -22.96 8.82
CA ILE A 191 6.38 -23.18 8.39
C ILE A 191 6.17 -24.67 8.09
N SER A 192 5.02 -25.22 8.49
CA SER A 192 4.66 -26.61 8.17
C SER A 192 4.39 -26.78 6.67
N LYS A 193 4.44 -28.01 6.16
CA LYS A 193 4.05 -28.29 4.76
C LYS A 193 2.59 -27.89 4.46
N ALA A 194 1.70 -28.07 5.44
CA ALA A 194 0.31 -27.65 5.33
C ALA A 194 0.20 -26.11 5.27
N GLY A 195 0.99 -25.41 6.09
CA GLY A 195 1.10 -23.95 6.07
C GLY A 195 1.61 -23.42 4.73
N TYR A 196 2.69 -23.99 4.18
CA TYR A 196 3.17 -23.63 2.84
C TYR A 196 2.12 -23.86 1.75
N LYS A 197 1.38 -24.97 1.82
CA LYS A 197 0.26 -25.22 0.90
C LYS A 197 -0.81 -24.15 1.05
N ALA A 198 -1.19 -23.80 2.26
CA ALA A 198 -2.22 -22.79 2.52
C ALA A 198 -1.82 -21.41 1.96
N ILE A 199 -0.62 -20.92 2.28
CA ILE A 199 -0.18 -19.58 1.87
C ILE A 199 0.06 -19.43 0.37
N ARG A 200 0.31 -20.55 -0.34
CA ARG A 200 0.50 -20.58 -1.80
C ARG A 200 -0.77 -20.82 -2.60
N THR A 201 -1.85 -21.27 -1.96
CA THR A 201 -3.06 -21.55 -2.73
C THR A 201 -3.76 -20.21 -3.03
N ALA A 202 -3.98 -19.91 -4.31
CA ALA A 202 -4.68 -18.71 -4.74
C ALA A 202 -6.09 -18.58 -4.12
N ARG A 203 -6.51 -17.34 -3.84
CA ARG A 203 -7.78 -16.97 -3.19
C ARG A 203 -8.53 -15.87 -3.90
N SER A 204 -7.84 -15.08 -4.72
CA SER A 204 -8.36 -13.92 -5.42
C SER A 204 -7.79 -13.86 -6.84
N ILE A 205 -8.56 -13.30 -7.76
CA ILE A 205 -8.08 -12.94 -9.10
C ILE A 205 -7.61 -11.49 -8.99
N GLU A 206 -6.33 -11.27 -9.29
CA GLU A 206 -5.75 -9.93 -9.31
C GLU A 206 -6.06 -9.31 -10.68
N ASP A 207 -7.07 -8.45 -10.73
CA ASP A 207 -7.48 -7.81 -11.98
C ASP A 207 -6.43 -6.78 -12.40
N ARG A 208 -5.52 -7.19 -13.29
CA ARG A 208 -4.43 -6.36 -13.81
C ARG A 208 -4.76 -5.97 -15.25
N ASP A 209 -5.39 -4.81 -15.43
CA ASP A 209 -5.69 -4.22 -16.75
C ASP A 209 -4.44 -4.10 -17.66
N ASP A 210 -3.24 -4.08 -17.07
CA ASP A 210 -1.96 -3.95 -17.76
C ASP A 210 -1.01 -5.16 -17.54
N ALA A 211 -1.59 -6.34 -17.29
CA ALA A 211 -0.84 -7.59 -17.22
C ALA A 211 0.00 -7.78 -18.50
N PRO A 212 1.33 -7.98 -18.40
CA PRO A 212 2.17 -8.25 -19.55
C PRO A 212 1.69 -9.49 -20.32
N VAL A 213 1.69 -9.39 -21.65
CA VAL A 213 1.37 -10.52 -22.55
C VAL A 213 2.31 -11.72 -22.39
N ALA A 214 3.42 -11.54 -21.67
CA ALA A 214 4.36 -12.60 -21.31
C ALA A 214 3.78 -13.61 -20.30
N PHE A 215 2.76 -13.22 -19.54
CA PHE A 215 2.04 -14.11 -18.64
C PHE A 215 0.91 -14.83 -19.37
N THR A 216 0.69 -16.09 -18.98
CA THR A 216 -0.43 -16.89 -19.46
C THR A 216 -1.43 -17.15 -18.34
N GLY A 217 -2.72 -17.08 -18.66
CA GLY A 217 -3.79 -17.27 -17.67
C GLY A 217 -4.05 -16.03 -16.82
N ASN A 218 -4.77 -16.22 -15.72
CA ASN A 218 -5.13 -15.12 -14.82
C ASN A 218 -3.96 -14.77 -13.88
N SER A 219 -3.79 -13.49 -13.58
CA SER A 219 -3.04 -13.06 -12.39
C SER A 219 -3.87 -13.37 -11.15
N LEU A 220 -3.25 -14.00 -10.16
CA LEU A 220 -3.92 -14.48 -8.96
C LEU A 220 -3.18 -13.97 -7.72
N TYR A 221 -3.88 -13.96 -6.59
CA TYR A 221 -3.29 -13.64 -5.30
C TYR A 221 -3.60 -14.72 -4.27
N ALA A 222 -2.59 -15.17 -3.55
CA ALA A 222 -2.66 -16.13 -2.45
C ALA A 222 -2.59 -15.39 -1.10
N LEU A 223 -2.01 -15.98 -0.05
CA LEU A 223 -1.85 -15.30 1.23
C LEU A 223 -0.46 -14.63 1.28
N GLY A 224 -0.37 -13.42 0.71
CA GLY A 224 0.87 -12.66 0.62
C GLY A 224 1.75 -12.98 -0.58
N TRP A 225 1.18 -13.54 -1.65
CA TRP A 225 1.89 -13.79 -2.89
C TRP A 225 1.00 -13.49 -4.08
N SER A 226 1.48 -12.67 -5.01
CA SER A 226 0.98 -12.69 -6.38
C SER A 226 1.50 -13.94 -7.07
N THR A 227 0.67 -14.58 -7.89
CA THR A 227 1.00 -15.83 -8.57
C THR A 227 0.28 -15.91 -9.91
N GLY A 228 0.85 -16.68 -10.83
CA GLY A 228 0.35 -16.86 -12.18
C GLY A 228 1.27 -17.81 -12.92
N VAL A 229 1.16 -17.84 -14.25
CA VAL A 229 2.04 -18.67 -15.09
C VAL A 229 2.87 -17.79 -16.01
N TYR A 230 4.18 -17.96 -15.97
CA TYR A 230 5.13 -17.31 -16.86
C TYR A 230 5.92 -18.39 -17.61
N GLN A 231 5.89 -18.35 -18.94
CA GLN A 231 6.59 -19.32 -19.80
C GLN A 231 6.32 -20.79 -19.42
N GLY A 232 5.08 -21.10 -19.01
CA GLY A 232 4.67 -22.46 -18.60
C GLY A 232 4.99 -22.85 -17.16
N TYR A 233 5.59 -21.98 -16.35
CA TYR A 233 5.91 -22.24 -14.95
C TYR A 233 5.09 -21.36 -14.00
N GLU A 234 4.53 -21.97 -12.96
CA GLU A 234 3.92 -21.24 -11.85
C GLU A 234 5.00 -20.47 -11.08
N TYR A 235 4.75 -19.20 -10.82
CA TYR A 235 5.61 -18.32 -10.03
C TYR A 235 4.88 -17.81 -8.80
N PHE A 236 5.66 -17.39 -7.80
CA PHE A 236 5.18 -16.62 -6.65
C PHE A 236 6.06 -15.40 -6.52
N GLU A 237 5.45 -14.22 -6.51
CA GLU A 237 6.15 -12.94 -6.37
C GLU A 237 5.52 -12.06 -5.29
N HIS A 238 6.33 -11.18 -4.72
CA HIS A 238 5.82 -10.00 -4.04
C HIS A 238 6.86 -8.88 -4.17
N SER A 239 6.45 -7.77 -4.80
CA SER A 239 7.24 -6.54 -4.82
C SER A 239 7.01 -5.75 -3.53
N GLY A 240 7.98 -4.95 -3.11
CA GLY A 240 7.81 -3.97 -2.03
C GLY A 240 8.33 -2.61 -2.46
N GLY A 241 7.60 -1.55 -2.13
CA GLY A 241 7.99 -0.18 -2.46
C GLY A 241 7.67 0.74 -1.30
N MET A 242 8.69 1.44 -0.82
CA MET A 242 8.56 2.55 0.12
C MET A 242 9.25 3.78 -0.48
N VAL A 243 9.03 4.94 0.14
CA VAL A 243 9.41 6.27 -0.40
C VAL A 243 10.88 6.36 -0.83
N ALA A 244 11.78 5.48 -0.36
CA ALA A 244 13.18 5.46 -0.76
C ALA A 244 13.75 4.07 -1.12
N PHE A 245 12.93 3.01 -1.14
CA PHE A 245 13.41 1.64 -1.31
C PHE A 245 12.50 0.83 -2.22
N GLY A 246 13.11 0.03 -3.10
CA GLY A 246 12.48 -1.01 -3.88
C GLY A 246 12.98 -2.38 -3.43
N THR A 247 12.08 -3.36 -3.48
CA THR A 247 12.40 -4.76 -3.27
C THR A 247 11.58 -5.62 -4.23
N GLU A 248 12.18 -6.72 -4.69
CA GLU A 248 11.55 -7.74 -5.50
C GLU A 248 11.96 -9.11 -4.98
N LEU A 249 10.97 -10.00 -4.84
CA LEU A 249 11.16 -11.38 -4.43
C LEU A 249 10.28 -12.26 -5.31
N ILE A 250 10.90 -13.16 -6.07
CA ILE A 250 10.19 -14.07 -6.96
C ILE A 250 10.80 -15.47 -6.93
N PHE A 251 9.97 -16.51 -7.05
CA PHE A 251 10.44 -17.88 -7.20
C PHE A 251 9.50 -18.79 -7.96
N PHE A 252 10.09 -19.86 -8.51
CA PHE A 252 9.45 -20.89 -9.31
C PHE A 252 9.72 -22.24 -8.65
N PRO A 253 8.75 -22.80 -7.88
CA PRO A 253 8.95 -24.05 -7.16
C PRO A 253 9.37 -25.21 -8.06
N ALA A 254 8.77 -25.33 -9.26
CA ALA A 254 9.08 -26.39 -10.21
C ALA A 254 10.52 -26.34 -10.76
N LEU A 255 11.14 -25.15 -10.76
CA LEU A 255 12.51 -24.94 -11.22
C LEU A 255 13.52 -24.98 -10.08
N ASN A 256 13.06 -24.99 -8.83
CA ASN A 256 13.89 -24.76 -7.65
C ASN A 256 14.78 -23.50 -7.81
N TYR A 257 14.19 -22.44 -8.39
CA TYR A 257 14.86 -21.20 -8.76
C TYR A 257 14.10 -20.00 -8.22
N GLY A 258 14.83 -18.95 -7.83
CA GLY A 258 14.25 -17.71 -7.36
C GLY A 258 15.29 -16.63 -7.17
N LEU A 259 14.82 -15.38 -7.09
CA LEU A 259 15.64 -14.18 -7.06
C LEU A 259 15.14 -13.25 -5.95
N VAL A 260 16.09 -12.53 -5.34
CA VAL A 260 15.85 -11.44 -4.40
C VAL A 260 16.65 -10.24 -4.88
N ALA A 261 16.02 -9.09 -5.05
CA ALA A 261 16.69 -7.86 -5.46
C ALA A 261 16.18 -6.69 -4.62
N PHE A 262 17.09 -5.98 -3.96
CA PHE A 262 16.79 -4.79 -3.16
C PHE A 262 17.62 -3.61 -3.71
N ALA A 263 17.02 -2.43 -3.75
CA ALA A 263 17.70 -1.20 -4.09
C ALA A 263 17.08 0.01 -3.36
N ASN A 264 17.84 1.08 -3.24
CA ASN A 264 17.59 2.20 -2.34
C ASN A 264 17.27 3.50 -3.09
N THR A 265 16.49 3.40 -4.17
CA THR A 265 15.94 4.55 -4.87
C THR A 265 14.43 4.44 -5.03
N ALA A 266 13.74 5.51 -4.67
CA ALA A 266 12.30 5.59 -4.75
C ALA A 266 11.74 5.26 -6.16
N VAL A 267 10.88 4.24 -6.25
CA VAL A 267 10.14 3.75 -7.45
C VAL A 267 11.02 3.20 -8.58
N THR A 268 12.05 3.95 -8.94
CA THR A 268 13.05 3.60 -9.96
C THR A 268 13.78 2.30 -9.62
N SER A 269 13.98 1.99 -8.34
CA SER A 269 14.50 0.68 -7.90
C SER A 269 13.57 -0.44 -8.34
N ASN A 270 12.26 -0.37 -8.06
CA ASN A 270 11.32 -1.40 -8.47
C ASN A 270 11.28 -1.63 -9.99
N TRP A 271 11.37 -0.56 -10.78
CA TRP A 271 11.41 -0.70 -12.24
C TRP A 271 12.69 -1.36 -12.74
N LEU A 272 13.83 -1.00 -12.15
CA LEU A 272 15.12 -1.62 -12.48
C LEU A 272 15.15 -3.09 -12.04
N GLU A 273 14.69 -3.37 -10.82
CA GLU A 273 14.57 -4.72 -10.26
C GLU A 273 13.69 -5.58 -11.15
N GLN A 274 12.50 -5.10 -11.55
CA GLN A 274 11.62 -5.83 -12.47
C GLN A 274 12.35 -6.16 -13.78
N ALA A 275 12.98 -5.17 -14.42
CA ALA A 275 13.69 -5.42 -15.67
C ALA A 275 14.85 -6.43 -15.52
N LEU A 276 15.61 -6.33 -14.44
CA LEU A 276 16.76 -7.20 -14.16
C LEU A 276 16.32 -8.62 -13.79
N VAL A 277 15.37 -8.75 -12.87
CA VAL A 277 14.87 -10.03 -12.37
C VAL A 277 14.26 -10.85 -13.49
N TRP A 278 13.39 -10.24 -14.32
CA TRP A 278 12.82 -10.95 -15.46
C TRP A 278 13.84 -11.26 -16.55
N HIS A 279 14.85 -10.40 -16.75
CA HIS A 279 15.96 -10.71 -17.64
C HIS A 279 16.73 -11.97 -17.20
N LEU A 280 17.01 -12.10 -15.89
CA LEU A 280 17.69 -13.26 -15.32
C LEU A 280 16.81 -14.53 -15.38
N ILE A 281 15.49 -14.40 -15.20
CA ILE A 281 14.54 -15.51 -15.37
C ILE A 281 14.54 -15.98 -16.83
N ASP A 282 14.41 -15.07 -17.79
CA ASP A 282 14.43 -15.41 -19.21
C ASP A 282 15.75 -16.05 -19.63
N GLU A 283 16.87 -15.59 -19.07
CA GLU A 283 18.17 -16.23 -19.28
C GLU A 283 18.22 -17.65 -18.70
N HIS A 284 17.72 -17.85 -17.47
CA HIS A 284 17.64 -19.17 -16.84
C HIS A 284 16.75 -20.14 -17.62
N LEU A 285 15.64 -19.65 -18.17
CA LEU A 285 14.71 -20.41 -19.01
C LEU A 285 15.20 -20.63 -20.44
N GLY A 286 16.30 -19.99 -20.85
CA GLY A 286 16.85 -20.11 -22.20
C GLY A 286 15.99 -19.42 -23.27
N ILE A 287 15.21 -18.39 -22.90
CA ILE A 287 14.36 -17.65 -23.84
C ILE A 287 15.27 -16.80 -24.76
N PRO A 288 15.17 -16.95 -26.10
CA PRO A 288 15.91 -16.13 -27.05
C PRO A 288 15.65 -14.64 -26.83
N LYS A 289 16.67 -13.79 -27.02
CA LYS A 289 16.59 -12.36 -26.68
C LYS A 289 15.47 -11.64 -27.44
N GLU A 290 15.23 -12.04 -28.68
CA GLU A 290 14.19 -11.55 -29.58
C GLU A 290 12.75 -11.89 -29.13
N ASP A 291 12.59 -12.93 -28.30
CA ASP A 291 11.29 -13.40 -27.79
C ASP A 291 10.99 -12.87 -26.38
N ARG A 292 11.94 -12.19 -25.73
CA ARG A 292 11.79 -11.65 -24.37
C ARG A 292 10.88 -10.43 -24.36
N PHE A 293 10.02 -10.36 -23.35
CA PHE A 293 9.17 -9.19 -23.14
C PHE A 293 10.00 -7.97 -22.72
N ASP A 294 9.72 -6.81 -23.32
CA ASP A 294 10.45 -5.58 -23.02
C ASP A 294 9.90 -4.89 -21.76
N TRP A 295 10.38 -5.37 -20.61
CA TRP A 295 10.07 -4.80 -19.29
C TRP A 295 10.49 -3.34 -19.15
N ASN A 296 11.59 -2.94 -19.78
CA ASN A 296 12.05 -1.54 -19.75
C ASN A 296 11.08 -0.63 -20.49
N LYS A 297 10.64 -1.03 -21.69
CA LYS A 297 9.65 -0.28 -22.46
C LYS A 297 8.34 -0.15 -21.69
N ARG A 298 7.85 -1.24 -21.09
CA ARG A 298 6.66 -1.20 -20.23
C ARG A 298 6.80 -0.20 -19.08
N ASN A 299 7.93 -0.20 -18.37
CA ASN A 299 8.16 0.72 -17.26
C ASN A 299 8.25 2.18 -17.73
N GLN A 300 8.84 2.44 -18.90
CA GLN A 300 8.85 3.76 -19.52
C GLN A 300 7.44 4.22 -19.91
N ASP A 301 6.62 3.34 -20.47
CA ASP A 301 5.24 3.66 -20.87
C ASP A 301 4.36 3.93 -19.64
N ARG A 302 4.52 3.16 -18.56
CA ARG A 302 3.86 3.42 -17.27
C ARG A 302 4.26 4.76 -16.68
N MET A 303 5.54 5.11 -16.71
CA MET A 303 6.02 6.42 -16.26
C MET A 303 5.43 7.56 -17.09
N GLN A 304 5.38 7.41 -18.43
CA GLN A 304 4.79 8.41 -19.31
C GLN A 304 3.29 8.57 -19.05
N LYS A 305 2.56 7.46 -18.88
CA LYS A 305 1.14 7.46 -18.52
C LYS A 305 0.89 8.21 -17.21
N SER A 306 1.66 7.89 -16.16
CA SER A 306 1.55 8.58 -14.87
C SER A 306 1.80 10.09 -14.96
N VAL A 307 2.80 10.51 -15.75
CA VAL A 307 3.06 11.95 -16.00
C VAL A 307 1.90 12.62 -16.74
N GLU A 308 1.31 11.91 -17.71
CA GLU A 308 0.18 12.41 -18.49
C GLU A 308 -1.09 12.51 -17.65
N GLU A 309 -1.41 11.49 -16.84
CA GLU A 309 -2.51 11.48 -15.89
C GLU A 309 -2.38 12.61 -14.87
N TYR A 310 -1.17 12.87 -14.35
CA TYR A 310 -0.94 13.99 -13.45
C TYR A 310 -1.19 15.34 -14.13
N LYS A 311 -0.75 15.53 -15.38
CA LYS A 311 -0.89 16.82 -16.10
C LYS A 311 -2.30 17.07 -16.65
N ASN A 312 -2.95 16.01 -17.13
CA ASN A 312 -4.15 16.10 -17.95
C ASN A 312 -5.35 15.35 -17.35
N GLY A 313 -5.20 14.66 -16.23
CA GLY A 313 -6.27 13.91 -15.56
C GLY A 313 -7.48 14.77 -15.16
N TRP A 314 -7.29 16.09 -15.02
CA TRP A 314 -8.40 17.02 -14.81
C TRP A 314 -9.45 16.99 -15.93
N LYS A 315 -9.05 16.65 -17.17
CA LYS A 315 -9.98 16.54 -18.32
C LYS A 315 -10.92 15.34 -18.18
N GLU A 316 -10.40 14.24 -17.65
CA GLU A 316 -11.18 13.03 -17.40
C GLU A 316 -12.05 13.19 -16.16
N ALA A 317 -11.52 13.84 -15.13
CA ALA A 317 -12.26 14.18 -13.91
C ALA A 317 -13.43 15.13 -14.16
N TYR A 318 -13.24 16.12 -15.03
CA TYR A 318 -14.21 17.15 -15.34
C TYR A 318 -14.40 17.27 -16.86
N PRO A 319 -15.14 16.33 -17.50
CA PRO A 319 -15.28 16.30 -18.95
C PRO A 319 -16.18 17.42 -19.49
N ASN A 320 -17.04 18.00 -18.65
CA ASN A 320 -18.09 18.94 -19.05
C ASN A 320 -17.91 20.32 -18.39
N ILE A 321 -16.79 20.99 -18.68
CA ILE A 321 -16.50 22.32 -18.13
C ILE A 321 -17.19 23.42 -18.97
N PRO A 322 -17.95 24.34 -18.36
CA PRO A 322 -18.52 25.48 -19.06
C PRO A 322 -17.46 26.39 -19.71
N ASN A 323 -17.83 27.03 -20.82
CA ASN A 323 -17.02 28.06 -21.47
C ASN A 323 -17.82 29.37 -21.63
N PRO A 324 -17.46 30.46 -20.93
CA PRO A 324 -16.32 30.58 -20.01
C PRO A 324 -16.50 29.75 -18.73
N ARG A 325 -15.37 29.44 -18.06
CA ARG A 325 -15.38 28.79 -16.75
C ARG A 325 -16.15 29.64 -15.75
N LEU A 326 -16.93 29.00 -14.88
CA LEU A 326 -17.62 29.71 -13.81
C LEU A 326 -16.60 30.16 -12.77
N PRO A 327 -16.68 31.39 -12.24
CA PRO A 327 -15.85 31.81 -11.12
C PRO A 327 -16.18 30.99 -9.87
N THR A 328 -15.29 31.03 -8.88
CA THR A 328 -15.58 30.49 -7.54
C THR A 328 -16.78 31.21 -6.93
N THR A 329 -17.62 30.48 -6.20
CA THR A 329 -18.81 31.07 -5.54
C THR A 329 -18.40 32.08 -4.47
N LEU A 330 -17.28 31.85 -3.79
CA LEU A 330 -16.72 32.75 -2.79
C LEU A 330 -15.41 33.39 -3.28
N PRO A 331 -14.96 34.51 -2.68
CA PRO A 331 -13.56 34.91 -2.73
C PRO A 331 -12.66 33.76 -2.25
N VAL A 332 -11.52 33.55 -2.90
CA VAL A 332 -10.61 32.40 -2.64
C VAL A 332 -10.22 32.28 -1.15
N GLN A 333 -10.04 33.40 -0.46
CA GLN A 333 -9.74 33.45 0.97
C GLN A 333 -10.81 32.78 1.84
N ASN A 334 -12.06 32.73 1.40
CA ASN A 334 -13.17 32.22 2.20
C ASN A 334 -13.28 30.68 2.16
N TYR A 335 -12.48 30.02 1.30
CA TYR A 335 -12.31 28.56 1.32
C TYR A 335 -11.28 28.11 2.37
N MET A 336 -10.48 29.02 2.92
CA MET A 336 -9.53 28.71 4.00
C MET A 336 -10.25 28.18 5.25
N GLY A 337 -9.60 27.31 6.00
CA GLY A 337 -10.13 26.73 7.24
C GLY A 337 -9.69 25.28 7.44
N THR A 338 -9.99 24.74 8.61
CA THR A 338 -9.74 23.33 8.91
C THR A 338 -10.98 22.51 8.61
N TYR A 339 -10.81 21.43 7.84
CA TYR A 339 -11.84 20.47 7.50
C TYR A 339 -11.47 19.10 8.09
N PHE A 340 -12.43 18.40 8.67
CA PHE A 340 -12.20 17.16 9.40
C PHE A 340 -13.00 16.00 8.82
N ASN A 341 -12.35 14.85 8.70
CA ASN A 341 -12.97 13.55 8.45
C ASN A 341 -12.48 12.55 9.51
N PRO A 342 -13.34 11.72 10.11
CA PRO A 342 -12.92 10.82 11.19
C PRO A 342 -11.96 9.69 10.75
N GLY A 343 -11.87 9.37 9.46
CA GLY A 343 -10.90 8.41 8.91
C GLY A 343 -9.62 9.07 8.36
N TYR A 344 -9.74 10.26 7.76
CA TYR A 344 -8.63 10.98 7.11
C TYR A 344 -8.07 12.15 7.94
N ASN A 345 -8.63 12.41 9.12
CA ASN A 345 -8.30 13.50 10.03
C ASN A 345 -8.43 14.89 9.40
N ASN A 346 -7.60 15.84 9.84
CA ASN A 346 -7.72 17.25 9.49
C ASN A 346 -7.04 17.56 8.15
N ILE A 347 -7.65 18.46 7.39
CA ILE A 347 -7.05 19.17 6.27
C ILE A 347 -7.23 20.66 6.52
N THR A 348 -6.13 21.36 6.79
CA THR A 348 -6.15 22.82 6.90
C THR A 348 -5.84 23.44 5.55
N ILE A 349 -6.78 24.20 5.02
CA ILE A 349 -6.65 24.97 3.78
C ILE A 349 -6.18 26.38 4.12
N GLU A 350 -5.05 26.76 3.54
CA GLU A 350 -4.42 28.07 3.65
C GLU A 350 -4.21 28.67 2.25
N ILE A 351 -3.70 29.90 2.19
CA ILE A 351 -3.22 30.49 0.93
C ILE A 351 -1.70 30.52 0.94
N LYS A 352 -1.11 29.97 -0.12
CA LYS A 352 0.33 30.02 -0.39
C LYS A 352 0.52 30.38 -1.86
N ASP A 353 1.33 31.40 -2.14
CA ASP A 353 1.62 31.88 -3.49
C ASP A 353 0.37 32.19 -4.34
N GLY A 354 -0.71 32.65 -3.69
CA GLY A 354 -1.98 33.00 -4.33
C GLY A 354 -2.90 31.82 -4.66
N ALA A 355 -2.52 30.59 -4.30
CA ALA A 355 -3.34 29.39 -4.46
C ALA A 355 -3.77 28.81 -3.11
N LEU A 356 -4.85 28.02 -3.12
CA LEU A 356 -5.25 27.23 -1.95
C LEU A 356 -4.25 26.10 -1.73
N TYR A 357 -3.83 25.91 -0.49
CA TYR A 357 -2.75 24.99 -0.13
C TYR A 357 -3.10 24.21 1.15
N ALA A 358 -2.68 22.96 1.22
CA ALA A 358 -2.74 22.14 2.43
C ALA A 358 -1.44 21.35 2.61
N ASN A 359 -1.02 21.20 3.86
CA ASN A 359 0.05 20.31 4.25
C ASN A 359 -0.52 19.16 5.09
N ARG A 360 -0.06 17.94 4.81
CA ARG A 360 -0.44 16.70 5.51
C ARG A 360 0.79 16.03 6.12
N SER A 361 1.54 16.76 6.92
CA SER A 361 2.68 16.22 7.68
C SER A 361 2.28 15.24 8.79
N ASP A 362 0.98 15.20 9.12
CA ASP A 362 0.38 14.36 10.15
C ASP A 362 0.03 12.95 9.68
N ALA A 363 0.16 12.66 8.38
CA ALA A 363 -0.02 11.32 7.82
C ALA A 363 1.32 10.56 7.71
N THR A 364 1.26 9.24 7.60
CA THR A 364 2.45 8.42 7.28
C THR A 364 3.00 8.77 5.89
N LEU A 365 2.12 9.02 4.92
CA LEU A 365 2.49 9.56 3.61
C LEU A 365 2.39 11.08 3.65
N LYS A 366 3.51 11.75 3.95
CA LYS A 366 3.55 13.22 4.07
C LYS A 366 3.53 13.88 2.71
N LEU A 367 2.62 14.82 2.54
CA LEU A 367 2.36 15.48 1.27
C LEU A 367 2.00 16.95 1.41
N ASP A 368 2.45 17.74 0.43
CA ASP A 368 2.03 19.10 0.17
C ASP A 368 1.03 19.09 -0.98
N MET A 369 -0.11 19.75 -0.83
CA MET A 369 -1.14 19.86 -1.86
C MET A 369 -1.43 21.31 -2.22
N THR A 370 -1.53 21.57 -3.52
CA THR A 370 -2.08 22.82 -4.06
C THR A 370 -3.41 22.51 -4.74
N LEU A 371 -4.43 23.32 -4.48
CA LEU A 371 -5.75 23.18 -5.10
C LEU A 371 -5.88 24.24 -6.21
N GLU A 372 -5.94 23.77 -7.45
CA GLU A 372 -6.10 24.60 -8.64
C GLU A 372 -7.57 24.66 -9.07
N HIS A 373 -8.08 25.87 -9.33
CA HIS A 373 -9.48 26.08 -9.72
C HIS A 373 -9.77 25.53 -11.12
N ILE A 374 -10.84 24.73 -11.22
CA ILE A 374 -11.34 24.20 -12.49
C ILE A 374 -12.51 25.03 -13.02
N SER A 375 -13.61 25.08 -12.27
CA SER A 375 -14.81 25.88 -12.58
C SER A 375 -15.79 25.81 -11.41
N GLY A 376 -16.47 26.92 -11.09
CA GLY A 376 -17.37 26.96 -9.94
C GLY A 376 -16.60 26.64 -8.65
N ASP A 377 -17.12 25.70 -7.86
CA ASP A 377 -16.47 25.22 -6.64
C ASP A 377 -15.72 23.89 -6.82
N TYR A 378 -15.40 23.54 -8.07
CA TYR A 378 -14.59 22.37 -8.43
C TYR A 378 -13.12 22.75 -8.63
N PHE A 379 -12.24 21.93 -8.07
CA PHE A 379 -10.79 22.12 -8.05
C PHE A 379 -10.07 20.81 -8.40
N MET A 380 -8.80 20.88 -8.74
CA MET A 380 -7.89 19.73 -8.71
C MET A 380 -6.87 19.92 -7.59
N ALA A 381 -6.76 18.94 -6.71
CA ALA A 381 -5.71 18.88 -5.71
C ALA A 381 -4.48 18.17 -6.31
N TYR A 382 -3.40 18.92 -6.50
CA TYR A 382 -2.11 18.41 -6.92
C TYR A 382 -1.20 18.26 -5.72
N GLY A 383 -0.81 17.03 -5.40
CA GLY A 383 0.04 16.68 -4.28
C GLY A 383 1.41 16.15 -4.69
N ASP A 384 2.44 16.50 -3.92
CA ASP A 384 3.78 15.93 -4.00
C ASP A 384 4.26 15.56 -2.59
N SER A 385 5.14 14.55 -2.49
CA SER A 385 5.68 14.14 -1.20
C SER A 385 6.60 15.22 -0.64
N THR A 386 6.48 15.51 0.65
CA THR A 386 7.40 16.45 1.32
C THR A 386 8.73 15.79 1.69
N GLU A 387 8.79 14.47 1.74
CA GLU A 387 9.98 13.69 2.12
C GLU A 387 10.77 13.22 0.91
N ALA A 388 10.10 12.95 -0.21
CA ALA A 388 10.73 12.63 -1.49
C ALA A 388 10.04 13.38 -2.64
N PRO A 389 10.37 14.67 -2.85
CA PRO A 389 9.73 15.43 -3.91
C PRO A 389 10.07 14.87 -5.30
N GLY A 390 9.09 14.90 -6.20
CA GLY A 390 9.29 14.53 -7.60
C GLY A 390 9.20 13.05 -7.90
N LEU A 391 8.69 12.24 -6.97
CA LEU A 391 8.31 10.86 -7.27
C LEU A 391 7.25 10.81 -8.37
N PRO A 392 7.20 9.72 -9.15
CA PRO A 392 6.14 9.52 -10.14
C PRO A 392 4.75 9.34 -9.50
N PHE A 393 4.65 9.00 -8.22
CA PHE A 393 3.38 8.88 -7.48
C PHE A 393 2.81 10.22 -7.00
N LYS A 394 2.82 11.24 -7.86
CA LYS A 394 2.17 12.50 -7.52
C LYS A 394 0.67 12.33 -7.47
N VAL A 395 0.04 13.03 -6.54
CA VAL A 395 -1.42 13.02 -6.41
C VAL A 395 -1.99 14.04 -7.39
N ALA A 396 -2.95 13.64 -8.22
CA ALA A 396 -3.83 14.53 -8.94
C ALA A 396 -5.26 14.07 -8.65
N ALA A 397 -5.91 14.72 -7.69
CA ALA A 397 -7.20 14.28 -7.17
C ALA A 397 -8.28 15.34 -7.43
N PRO A 398 -9.42 14.96 -8.02
CA PRO A 398 -10.60 15.81 -8.06
C PRO A 398 -11.01 16.31 -6.67
N ALA A 399 -11.29 17.60 -6.58
CA ALA A 399 -11.69 18.28 -5.36
C ALA A 399 -12.97 19.11 -5.57
N GLU A 400 -13.77 19.24 -4.52
CA GLU A 400 -15.01 20.02 -4.55
C GLU A 400 -15.24 20.67 -3.19
N PHE A 401 -15.61 21.94 -3.19
CA PHE A 401 -16.13 22.60 -1.99
C PHE A 401 -17.65 22.74 -2.08
N LYS A 402 -18.36 22.45 -0.99
CA LYS A 402 -19.80 22.74 -0.90
C LYS A 402 -20.02 23.97 -0.04
N ILE A 403 -20.68 24.96 -0.63
CA ILE A 403 -20.95 26.25 0.02
C ILE A 403 -22.34 26.21 0.66
N SER A 404 -22.45 26.69 1.91
CA SER A 404 -23.74 26.81 2.59
C SER A 404 -24.52 28.04 2.10
N PRO A 405 -25.85 28.11 2.34
CA PRO A 405 -26.65 29.30 2.00
C PRO A 405 -26.15 30.60 2.63
N GLU A 406 -25.40 30.50 3.74
CA GLU A 406 -24.79 31.64 4.46
C GLU A 406 -23.48 32.13 3.83
N GLY A 407 -23.02 31.51 2.73
CA GLY A 407 -21.79 31.90 2.03
C GLY A 407 -20.53 31.37 2.72
N ILE A 408 -20.61 30.23 3.38
CA ILE A 408 -19.48 29.58 4.06
C ILE A 408 -19.11 28.31 3.31
N SER A 409 -17.83 28.12 3.00
CA SER A 409 -17.34 26.81 2.52
C SER A 409 -17.51 25.79 3.65
N LYS A 410 -18.49 24.90 3.52
CA LYS A 410 -18.96 24.02 4.59
C LYS A 410 -18.23 22.68 4.57
N THR A 411 -18.01 22.11 3.39
CA THR A 411 -17.31 20.83 3.24
C THR A 411 -16.29 20.88 2.12
N LEU A 412 -15.26 20.06 2.27
CA LEU A 412 -14.26 19.76 1.26
C LEU A 412 -14.39 18.28 0.89
N GLY A 413 -14.58 17.96 -0.38
CA GLY A 413 -14.55 16.61 -0.93
C GLY A 413 -13.26 16.38 -1.71
N LEU A 414 -12.57 15.29 -1.43
CA LEU A 414 -11.36 14.87 -2.17
C LEU A 414 -11.50 13.44 -2.67
N ALA A 415 -11.24 13.21 -3.94
CA ALA A 415 -11.13 11.87 -4.53
C ALA A 415 -9.78 11.23 -4.13
N ALA A 416 -9.60 10.97 -2.84
CA ALA A 416 -8.35 10.48 -2.24
C ALA A 416 -8.19 8.95 -2.28
N GLU A 417 -9.24 8.22 -2.66
CA GLU A 417 -9.24 6.76 -2.80
C GLU A 417 -9.66 6.39 -4.24
N PRO A 418 -8.73 5.94 -5.10
CA PRO A 418 -9.02 5.60 -6.50
C PRO A 418 -10.15 4.57 -6.68
N GLU A 419 -10.28 3.60 -5.76
CA GLU A 419 -11.30 2.56 -5.83
C GLU A 419 -12.74 3.07 -5.65
N MET A 420 -12.92 4.31 -5.16
CA MET A 420 -14.23 4.95 -5.08
C MET A 420 -14.72 5.48 -6.45
N GLY A 421 -13.87 5.42 -7.48
CA GLY A 421 -14.17 5.87 -8.84
C GLY A 421 -14.22 7.40 -8.98
N LYS A 422 -14.50 7.86 -10.20
CA LYS A 422 -14.43 9.29 -10.60
C LYS A 422 -15.35 10.23 -9.80
N ASP A 423 -16.47 9.69 -9.29
CA ASP A 423 -17.49 10.47 -8.57
C ASP A 423 -17.32 10.35 -7.04
N GLY A 424 -16.53 9.36 -6.60
CA GLY A 424 -16.25 9.09 -5.21
C GLY A 424 -15.37 10.15 -4.57
N ARG A 425 -15.79 10.65 -3.41
CA ARG A 425 -15.03 11.63 -2.62
C ARG A 425 -15.09 11.27 -1.15
N ILE A 426 -13.97 11.46 -0.47
CA ILE A 426 -13.89 11.57 0.97
C ILE A 426 -14.30 12.98 1.35
N TRP A 427 -15.35 13.10 2.15
CA TRP A 427 -15.89 14.39 2.58
C TRP A 427 -15.38 14.76 3.97
N PHE A 428 -14.93 16.00 4.09
CA PHE A 428 -14.44 16.63 5.30
C PHE A 428 -15.38 17.78 5.67
N GLU A 429 -15.83 17.82 6.92
CA GLU A 429 -16.69 18.88 7.46
C GLU A 429 -15.82 20.00 8.03
N ARG A 430 -16.17 21.27 7.76
CA ARG A 430 -15.44 22.40 8.34
C ARG A 430 -15.65 22.48 9.86
N LEU A 431 -14.55 22.71 10.58
CA LEU A 431 -14.52 22.89 12.04
C LEU A 431 -14.90 24.32 12.48
#